data_AF-A0A8H8RKD9-F1
#
_entry.id   AF-A0A8H8RKD9-F1
#
_cell.length_a   1.000
_cell.length_b   1.000
_cell.length_c   1.000
_cell.angle_alpha   90.00
_cell.angle_beta   90.00
_cell.angle_gamma   90.00
#
_symmetry.space_group_name_H-M   'P 1'
#
loop_
_entity.id
_entity.type
_entity.pdbx_description
1 polymer ?
#
loop_
_entity_poly.entity_id
_entity_poly.type
_entity_poly.pdbx_seq_one_letter_code
_entity_poly.pdbx_strand_id
1 'polypeptide(L)'
;MADTNSSCWVWDTVGSLGIPLPFHAENVKEFSFVNTKVAVHVQHAFQALGLDEHRKLFTPTLWEWPTNDQNLKKLRQCWFPGVHSNIGGSYPDAGISNITLAWMISQFEESDGGILTFDPTYLDWLQDLNNEYYIKQAEPIRPWALGKLYDSAPHNTVKGIVAGLSPVVRTPGRYHVVNDKTGLGTNIPLKNTCEFIHPSVRNRMNSRGIGTEEDSKHVSEVSHLLNAAKGLVGVNWNLNKYSSAALKNYELVESVGVQNGTTGAGGVVWKAKDGGEGLPEEELGRTEIRLLKRSVDMASKL
;
A
#
# COMPACT_ATOMS: atom_id res chain seq x y z
N MET A 1 29.08 14.29 -20.31
CA MET A 1 28.13 13.16 -20.22
C MET A 1 26.90 13.71 -19.52
N ALA A 2 25.72 13.63 -20.13
CA ALA A 2 24.50 13.99 -19.41
C ALA A 2 24.23 12.85 -18.42
N ASP A 3 24.37 13.12 -17.12
CA ASP A 3 23.90 12.21 -16.08
C ASP A 3 22.38 12.11 -16.19
N THR A 4 21.91 11.09 -16.90
CA THR A 4 20.49 10.77 -16.96
C THR A 4 20.10 10.10 -15.64
N ASN A 5 19.39 10.83 -14.76
CA ASN A 5 18.72 10.26 -13.61
C ASN A 5 17.60 9.32 -14.10
N SER A 6 17.88 8.03 -14.13
CA SER A 6 16.94 6.99 -14.56
C SER A 6 16.16 6.45 -13.37
N SER A 7 14.87 6.22 -13.60
CA SER A 7 13.89 6.21 -12.53
C SER A 7 12.74 5.28 -12.94
N CYS A 8 12.42 4.25 -12.15
CA CYS A 8 11.32 3.31 -12.37
C CYS A 8 10.34 3.33 -11.20
N TRP A 9 9.07 3.53 -11.52
CA TRP A 9 8.02 3.92 -10.58
C TRP A 9 6.76 3.18 -10.94
N VAL A 10 6.27 2.35 -10.04
CA VAL A 10 5.17 1.44 -10.34
C VAL A 10 4.20 1.37 -9.16
N TRP A 11 2.93 1.16 -9.48
CA TRP A 11 1.90 0.85 -8.50
C TRP A 11 1.53 -0.62 -8.64
N ASP A 12 1.71 -1.34 -7.56
CA ASP A 12 1.21 -2.69 -7.31
C ASP A 12 1.49 -3.67 -8.47
N THR A 13 2.76 -3.78 -8.87
CA THR A 13 3.20 -4.63 -9.98
C THR A 13 2.69 -6.06 -9.82
N VAL A 14 1.92 -6.56 -10.80
CA VAL A 14 1.42 -7.94 -10.81
C VAL A 14 2.11 -8.73 -11.92
N GLY A 15 2.82 -9.78 -11.52
CA GLY A 15 3.29 -10.81 -12.43
C GLY A 15 2.14 -11.75 -12.73
N SER A 16 1.29 -11.40 -13.72
CA SER A 16 0.27 -12.31 -14.23
C SER A 16 0.95 -13.51 -14.89
N LEU A 17 1.23 -14.52 -14.09
CA LEU A 17 1.76 -15.82 -14.49
C LEU A 17 0.65 -16.65 -15.16
N GLY A 18 0.28 -16.24 -16.37
CA GLY A 18 -0.73 -16.91 -17.17
C GLY A 18 -2.13 -16.89 -16.59
N ILE A 19 -3.11 -16.87 -17.47
CA ILE A 19 -4.50 -17.15 -17.10
C ILE A 19 -4.54 -18.61 -16.62
N PRO A 20 -4.98 -18.93 -15.39
CA PRO A 20 -5.22 -20.30 -15.00
C PRO A 20 -6.34 -20.88 -15.88
N LEU A 21 -6.05 -22.04 -16.48
CA LEU A 21 -6.90 -22.80 -17.40
C LEU A 21 -8.31 -23.05 -16.81
N PRO A 22 -9.39 -23.03 -17.64
CA PRO A 22 -9.51 -23.91 -18.80
C PRO A 22 -9.18 -23.29 -20.17
N PHE A 23 -8.78 -22.01 -20.24
CA PHE A 23 -8.45 -21.35 -21.50
C PHE A 23 -6.95 -21.43 -21.80
N HIS A 24 -6.54 -22.44 -22.58
CA HIS A 24 -5.18 -22.55 -23.13
C HIS A 24 -4.93 -21.37 -24.06
N ALA A 25 -4.33 -20.30 -23.54
CA ALA A 25 -3.66 -19.31 -24.36
C ALA A 25 -2.23 -19.81 -24.60
N GLU A 26 -1.86 -20.09 -25.85
CA GLU A 26 -0.51 -20.57 -26.21
C GLU A 26 0.56 -19.46 -26.13
N ASN A 27 0.14 -18.21 -25.88
CA ASN A 27 0.98 -17.00 -25.96
C ASN A 27 1.49 -16.48 -24.59
N VAL A 28 1.45 -17.28 -23.53
CA VAL A 28 1.75 -16.81 -22.16
C VAL A 28 3.24 -16.64 -21.89
N LYS A 29 4.12 -17.41 -22.55
CA LYS A 29 5.57 -17.42 -22.28
C LYS A 29 6.27 -16.10 -22.59
N GLU A 30 5.72 -15.30 -23.50
CA GLU A 30 6.41 -14.09 -23.98
C GLU A 30 6.20 -12.87 -23.07
N PHE A 31 5.20 -12.92 -22.17
CA PHE A 31 4.84 -11.81 -21.26
C PHE A 31 4.96 -12.13 -19.77
N SER A 32 5.49 -13.30 -19.40
CA SER A 32 5.75 -13.60 -17.99
C SER A 32 6.86 -12.66 -17.49
N PHE A 33 6.51 -11.73 -16.61
CA PHE A 33 7.47 -10.92 -15.85
C PHE A 33 8.31 -11.85 -14.96
N VAL A 34 9.48 -12.18 -15.46
CA VAL A 34 10.28 -13.29 -14.95
C VAL A 34 11.55 -12.82 -14.23
N ASN A 35 11.90 -11.54 -14.36
CA ASN A 35 13.02 -10.95 -13.64
C ASN A 35 12.53 -9.98 -12.55
N THR A 36 12.71 -10.38 -11.29
CA THR A 36 12.46 -9.57 -10.09
C THR A 36 13.61 -8.62 -9.75
N LYS A 37 14.71 -8.63 -10.51
CA LYS A 37 15.82 -7.69 -10.29
C LYS A 37 15.52 -6.37 -10.97
N VAL A 38 15.82 -5.29 -10.27
CA VAL A 38 15.82 -3.95 -10.87
C VAL A 38 16.78 -3.93 -12.07
N ALA A 39 16.37 -3.30 -13.18
CA ALA A 39 17.18 -3.23 -14.38
C ALA A 39 18.45 -2.41 -14.16
N VAL A 40 19.57 -2.84 -14.75
CA VAL A 40 20.93 -2.30 -14.50
C VAL A 40 21.13 -0.80 -14.76
N HIS A 41 20.20 -0.20 -15.49
CA HIS A 41 20.24 1.20 -15.86
C HIS A 41 19.29 2.05 -15.02
N VAL A 42 18.61 1.50 -14.02
CA VAL A 42 17.69 2.24 -13.13
C VAL A 42 18.45 2.67 -11.87
N GLN A 43 18.47 3.97 -11.59
CA GLN A 43 19.11 4.51 -10.39
C GLN A 43 18.14 4.61 -9.20
N HIS A 44 16.84 4.78 -9.48
CA HIS A 44 15.81 4.88 -8.45
C HIS A 44 14.63 3.97 -8.79
N ALA A 45 14.27 3.08 -7.88
CA ALA A 45 13.17 2.13 -8.03
C ALA A 45 12.18 2.29 -6.87
N PHE A 46 10.94 2.67 -7.18
CA PHE A 46 9.89 2.87 -6.18
C PHE A 46 8.63 2.10 -6.55
N GLN A 47 8.09 1.36 -5.59
CA GLN A 47 6.90 0.55 -5.78
C GLN A 47 5.93 0.72 -4.61
N ALA A 48 4.71 1.15 -4.89
CA ALA A 48 3.62 1.19 -3.90
C ALA A 48 2.82 -0.12 -3.97
N LEU A 49 2.45 -0.73 -2.84
CA LEU A 49 1.85 -2.05 -2.76
C LEU A 49 0.62 -2.08 -1.86
N GLY A 50 -0.39 -2.87 -2.21
CA GLY A 50 -1.60 -3.04 -1.38
C GLY A 50 -1.45 -4.17 -0.36
N LEU A 51 -1.88 -3.97 0.88
CA LEU A 51 -1.86 -5.04 1.90
C LEU A 51 -3.05 -6.01 1.75
N ASP A 52 -4.20 -5.52 1.31
CA ASP A 52 -5.49 -6.20 1.47
C ASP A 52 -5.99 -6.82 0.16
N GLU A 53 -5.16 -6.90 -0.88
CA GLU A 53 -5.49 -7.57 -2.13
C GLU A 53 -5.39 -9.10 -1.99
N HIS A 54 -6.50 -9.78 -2.22
CA HIS A 54 -6.61 -11.22 -2.00
C HIS A 54 -6.72 -12.08 -3.26
N ARG A 55 -6.84 -11.48 -4.45
CA ARG A 55 -6.90 -12.25 -5.69
C ARG A 55 -5.53 -12.83 -5.99
N LYS A 56 -5.46 -14.15 -6.14
CA LYS A 56 -4.23 -14.87 -6.51
C LYS A 56 -3.54 -14.34 -7.77
N LEU A 57 -4.33 -13.89 -8.77
CA LEU A 57 -3.81 -13.29 -10.02
C LEU A 57 -3.17 -11.91 -9.82
N PHE A 58 -3.41 -11.29 -8.66
CA PHE A 58 -2.83 -10.03 -8.25
C PHE A 58 -1.78 -10.24 -7.15
N THR A 59 -1.10 -11.38 -7.17
CA THR A 59 0.10 -11.59 -6.35
C THR A 59 1.17 -10.59 -6.80
N PRO A 60 1.73 -9.79 -5.88
CA PRO A 60 2.66 -8.74 -6.27
C PRO A 60 4.01 -9.34 -6.66
N THR A 61 4.65 -8.73 -7.65
CA THR A 61 6.05 -8.99 -8.01
C THR A 61 6.91 -7.96 -7.31
N LEU A 62 7.69 -8.40 -6.31
CA LEU A 62 8.62 -7.54 -5.60
C LEU A 62 9.98 -7.49 -6.31
N TRP A 63 10.65 -6.36 -6.16
CA TRP A 63 12.02 -6.19 -6.59
C TRP A 63 13.04 -6.64 -5.54
N GLU A 64 14.20 -7.08 -6.00
CA GLU A 64 15.37 -7.35 -5.15
C GLU A 64 16.49 -6.37 -5.48
N TRP A 65 17.22 -5.92 -4.45
CA TRP A 65 18.46 -5.17 -4.68
C TRP A 65 19.48 -6.06 -5.42
N PRO A 66 19.91 -5.68 -6.63
CA PRO A 66 20.88 -6.46 -7.40
C PRO A 66 22.26 -6.50 -6.72
N THR A 67 22.84 -7.69 -6.55
CA THR A 67 24.10 -7.90 -5.83
C THR A 67 25.31 -7.21 -6.47
N ASN A 68 25.28 -6.96 -7.79
CA ASN A 68 26.43 -6.48 -8.57
C ASN A 68 26.16 -5.17 -9.33
N ASP A 69 25.08 -4.44 -9.00
CA ASP A 69 24.78 -3.18 -9.65
C ASP A 69 25.27 -2.01 -8.80
N GLN A 70 26.13 -1.18 -9.40
CA GLN A 70 26.65 0.03 -8.76
C GLN A 70 25.81 1.28 -9.10
N ASN A 71 24.85 1.16 -10.02
CA ASN A 71 24.05 2.29 -10.48
C ASN A 71 22.81 2.51 -9.62
N LEU A 72 22.24 1.46 -9.02
CA LEU A 72 21.06 1.60 -8.16
C LEU A 72 21.43 2.38 -6.90
N LYS A 73 20.82 3.54 -6.73
CA LYS A 73 21.02 4.43 -5.58
C LYS A 73 19.95 4.24 -4.52
N LYS A 74 18.69 3.98 -4.94
CA LYS A 74 17.56 3.87 -4.03
C LYS A 74 16.53 2.85 -4.52
N LEU A 75 16.14 1.96 -3.63
CA LEU A 75 15.03 1.01 -3.80
C LEU A 75 14.10 1.17 -2.60
N ARG A 76 12.81 1.43 -2.84
CA ARG A 76 11.79 1.36 -1.79
C ARG A 76 10.54 0.67 -2.31
N GLN A 77 10.02 -0.26 -1.53
CA GLN A 77 8.75 -0.94 -1.79
C GLN A 77 7.84 -0.75 -0.59
N CYS A 78 6.84 0.12 -0.70
CA CYS A 78 6.05 0.55 0.45
C CYS A 78 4.62 -0.03 0.42
N TRP A 79 4.20 -0.61 1.54
CA TRP A 79 2.91 -1.27 1.72
C TRP A 79 1.88 -0.32 2.33
N PHE A 80 0.73 -0.21 1.68
CA PHE A 80 -0.39 0.68 2.01
C PHE A 80 -1.65 -0.14 2.33
N PRO A 81 -2.62 0.42 3.08
CA PRO A 81 -3.92 -0.23 3.27
C PRO A 81 -4.69 -0.28 1.94
N GLY A 82 -5.44 -1.35 1.70
CA GLY A 82 -6.30 -1.51 0.54
C GLY A 82 -5.81 -2.49 -0.52
N VAL A 83 -6.64 -2.62 -1.56
CA VAL A 83 -6.45 -3.54 -2.70
C VAL A 83 -5.75 -2.87 -3.88
N HIS A 84 -5.49 -3.62 -4.96
CA HIS A 84 -4.77 -3.13 -6.15
C HIS A 84 -5.24 -1.75 -6.65
N SER A 85 -6.54 -1.57 -6.84
CA SER A 85 -7.12 -0.30 -7.31
C SER A 85 -7.25 0.78 -6.22
N ASN A 86 -7.15 0.44 -4.93
CA ASN A 86 -6.92 1.46 -3.90
C ASN A 86 -5.53 2.07 -4.01
N ILE A 87 -4.54 1.29 -4.47
CA ILE A 87 -3.15 1.72 -4.57
C ILE A 87 -2.87 2.43 -5.89
N GLY A 88 -3.27 1.82 -7.01
CA GLY A 88 -3.05 2.38 -8.36
C GLY A 88 -4.10 3.40 -8.79
N GLY A 89 -5.21 3.54 -8.05
CA GLY A 89 -6.38 4.33 -8.46
C GLY A 89 -7.36 3.52 -9.33
N SER A 90 -8.38 4.22 -9.83
CA SER A 90 -9.57 3.75 -10.59
C SER A 90 -10.88 3.71 -9.81
N TYR A 91 -10.83 3.76 -8.47
CA TYR A 91 -12.05 3.84 -7.67
C TYR A 91 -12.58 5.27 -7.57
N PRO A 92 -13.91 5.45 -7.40
CA PRO A 92 -14.50 6.77 -7.17
C PRO A 92 -13.98 7.45 -5.90
N ASP A 93 -13.79 6.69 -4.81
CA ASP A 93 -13.07 7.17 -3.63
C ASP A 93 -11.55 7.04 -3.90
N ALA A 94 -10.91 8.18 -4.15
CA ALA A 94 -9.49 8.29 -4.43
C ALA A 94 -8.65 8.51 -3.15
N GLY A 95 -9.23 8.46 -1.96
CA GLY A 95 -8.58 8.83 -0.70
C GLY A 95 -7.28 8.06 -0.43
N ILE A 96 -7.24 6.76 -0.74
CA ILE A 96 -6.03 5.94 -0.59
C ILE A 96 -5.06 6.11 -1.76
N SER A 97 -5.54 6.18 -3.00
CA SER A 97 -4.67 6.37 -4.17
C SER A 97 -4.01 7.74 -4.18
N ASN A 98 -4.65 8.76 -3.61
CA ASN A 98 -4.05 10.08 -3.42
C ASN A 98 -2.90 10.03 -2.40
N ILE A 99 -2.97 9.15 -1.38
CA ILE A 99 -1.87 8.94 -0.43
C ILE A 99 -0.71 8.23 -1.11
N THR A 100 -0.97 7.18 -1.89
CA THR A 100 0.10 6.45 -2.60
C THR A 100 0.76 7.34 -3.65
N LEU A 101 -0.02 8.20 -4.32
CA LEU A 101 0.50 9.24 -5.22
C LEU A 101 1.36 10.26 -4.47
N ALA A 102 0.91 10.75 -3.31
CA ALA A 102 1.68 11.71 -2.51
C ALA A 102 3.01 11.14 -2.03
N TRP A 103 3.02 9.89 -1.57
CA TRP A 103 4.25 9.16 -1.21
C TRP A 103 5.21 9.06 -2.40
N MET A 104 4.67 8.70 -3.56
CA MET A 104 5.44 8.61 -4.79
C MET A 104 6.06 9.97 -5.14
N ILE A 105 5.27 11.04 -5.15
CA ILE A 105 5.78 12.40 -5.39
C ILE A 105 6.90 12.76 -4.41
N SER A 106 6.73 12.45 -3.13
CA SER A 106 7.76 12.68 -2.12
C SER A 106 9.07 11.95 -2.43
N GLN A 107 9.02 10.71 -2.96
CA GLN A 107 10.25 10.05 -3.39
C GLN A 107 10.93 10.78 -4.55
N PHE A 108 10.19 11.43 -5.46
CA PHE A 108 10.76 12.16 -6.61
C PHE A 108 11.45 13.44 -6.14
N GLU A 109 10.78 14.20 -5.29
CA GLU A 109 11.22 15.50 -4.82
C GLU A 109 12.44 15.41 -3.88
N GLU A 110 12.60 14.29 -3.19
CA GLU A 110 13.63 14.11 -2.16
C GLU A 110 14.85 13.30 -2.62
N SER A 111 14.74 12.59 -3.74
CA SER A 111 15.85 11.81 -4.28
C SER A 111 16.72 12.66 -5.21
N ASP A 112 18.04 12.51 -5.13
CA ASP A 112 19.03 13.10 -6.05
C ASP A 112 18.82 14.59 -6.40
N GLY A 113 18.49 15.40 -5.39
CA GLY A 113 18.29 16.85 -5.55
C GLY A 113 16.95 17.25 -6.18
N GLY A 114 16.00 16.33 -6.28
CA GLY A 114 14.67 16.53 -6.86
C GLY A 114 14.62 16.09 -8.32
N ILE A 115 14.36 14.81 -8.55
CA ILE A 115 14.27 14.20 -9.89
C ILE A 115 13.14 14.85 -10.70
N LEU A 116 11.99 15.08 -10.06
CA LEU A 116 10.83 15.79 -10.61
C LEU A 116 10.21 16.69 -9.52
N THR A 117 9.57 17.76 -9.96
CA THR A 117 8.72 18.62 -9.13
C THR A 117 7.29 18.57 -9.63
N PHE A 118 6.34 18.76 -8.73
CA PHE A 118 4.92 18.71 -9.02
C PHE A 118 4.25 20.01 -8.61
N ASP A 119 3.19 20.40 -9.34
CA ASP A 119 2.42 21.60 -8.98
C ASP A 119 1.61 21.33 -7.69
N PRO A 120 1.92 22.03 -6.57
CA PRO A 120 1.20 21.84 -5.33
C PRO A 120 -0.29 22.18 -5.45
N THR A 121 -0.66 23.08 -6.35
CA THR A 121 -2.05 23.51 -6.59
C THR A 121 -2.88 22.39 -7.19
N TYR A 122 -2.30 21.62 -8.11
CA TYR A 122 -2.96 20.47 -8.71
C TYR A 122 -3.21 19.37 -7.66
N LEU A 123 -2.26 19.16 -6.75
CA LEU A 123 -2.42 18.19 -5.66
C LEU A 123 -3.48 18.61 -4.65
N ASP A 124 -3.58 19.91 -4.35
CA ASP A 124 -4.67 20.44 -3.53
C ASP A 124 -6.03 20.22 -4.21
N TRP A 125 -6.09 20.45 -5.52
CA TRP A 125 -7.29 20.19 -6.31
C TRP A 125 -7.69 18.71 -6.32
N LEU A 126 -6.75 17.77 -6.41
CA LEU A 126 -7.06 16.33 -6.29
C LEU A 126 -7.66 15.97 -4.92
N GLN A 127 -7.19 16.62 -3.85
CA GLN A 127 -7.76 16.45 -2.51
C GLN A 127 -9.18 17.02 -2.44
N ASP A 128 -9.39 18.20 -3.02
CA ASP A 128 -10.70 18.86 -3.07
C ASP A 128 -11.71 18.05 -3.90
N LEU A 129 -11.30 17.49 -5.05
CA LEU A 129 -12.14 16.60 -5.86
C LEU A 129 -12.61 15.38 -5.08
N ASN A 130 -11.75 14.77 -4.26
CA ASN A 130 -12.14 13.64 -3.43
C ASN A 130 -13.13 14.05 -2.34
N ASN A 131 -12.97 15.25 -1.77
CA ASN A 131 -13.93 15.81 -0.81
C ASN A 131 -15.28 16.11 -1.47
N GLU A 132 -15.28 16.68 -2.67
CA GLU A 132 -16.49 16.89 -3.47
C GLU A 132 -17.20 15.56 -3.78
N TYR A 133 -16.44 14.49 -4.05
CA TYR A 133 -17.01 13.16 -4.23
C TYR A 133 -17.80 12.74 -2.99
N TYR A 134 -17.22 12.85 -1.79
CA TYR A 134 -17.94 12.52 -0.55
C TYR A 134 -19.21 13.37 -0.40
N ILE A 135 -19.13 14.68 -0.62
CA ILE A 135 -20.28 15.58 -0.55
C ILE A 135 -21.38 15.15 -1.54
N LYS A 136 -21.02 14.84 -2.79
CA LYS A 136 -21.95 14.40 -3.83
C LYS A 136 -22.61 13.06 -3.50
N GLN A 137 -21.92 12.18 -2.76
CA GLN A 137 -22.48 10.91 -2.28
C GLN A 137 -23.22 11.02 -0.94
N ALA A 138 -23.37 12.24 -0.40
CA ALA A 138 -23.90 12.47 0.96
C ALA A 138 -23.12 11.69 2.06
N GLU A 139 -21.83 11.42 1.82
CA GLU A 139 -20.93 10.81 2.79
C GLU A 139 -20.15 11.88 3.56
N PRO A 140 -19.84 11.65 4.85
CA PRO A 140 -18.94 12.53 5.59
C PRO A 140 -17.54 12.51 4.96
N ILE A 141 -16.90 13.68 4.88
CA ILE A 141 -15.51 13.77 4.43
C ILE A 141 -14.63 12.92 5.34
N ARG A 142 -13.89 12.00 4.74
CA ARG A 142 -13.06 11.05 5.48
C ARG A 142 -11.68 11.65 5.78
N PRO A 143 -11.19 11.56 7.03
CA PRO A 143 -9.85 12.01 7.37
C PRO A 143 -8.74 11.25 6.63
N TRP A 144 -7.52 11.78 6.68
CA TRP A 144 -6.33 11.16 6.12
C TRP A 144 -6.19 9.68 6.54
N ALA A 145 -5.84 8.82 5.57
CA ALA A 145 -5.75 7.36 5.67
C ALA A 145 -7.07 6.60 5.93
N LEU A 146 -8.24 7.27 5.98
CA LEU A 146 -9.54 6.64 6.26
C LEU A 146 -10.46 6.52 5.03
N GLY A 147 -9.94 6.78 3.82
CA GLY A 147 -10.67 6.52 2.55
C GLY A 147 -11.17 5.08 2.44
N LYS A 148 -12.21 4.83 1.65
CA LYS A 148 -12.86 3.53 1.50
C LYS A 148 -11.90 2.44 0.98
N LEU A 149 -11.89 1.27 1.63
CA LEU A 149 -11.21 0.08 1.12
C LEU A 149 -12.23 -0.80 0.43
N TYR A 150 -11.99 -1.10 -0.84
CA TYR A 150 -12.86 -1.96 -1.62
C TYR A 150 -12.41 -3.41 -1.40
N ASP A 151 -13.35 -4.35 -1.43
CA ASP A 151 -12.99 -5.77 -1.46
C ASP A 151 -12.65 -6.17 -2.90
N SER A 152 -11.48 -6.77 -3.07
CA SER A 152 -11.03 -7.29 -4.36
C SER A 152 -11.46 -8.73 -4.61
N ALA A 153 -11.92 -9.45 -3.58
CA ALA A 153 -12.51 -10.76 -3.72
C ALA A 153 -14.01 -10.60 -4.02
N PRO A 154 -14.49 -10.85 -5.24
CA PRO A 154 -15.89 -11.20 -5.40
C PRO A 154 -16.11 -12.48 -4.59
N HIS A 155 -16.65 -12.32 -3.39
CA HIS A 155 -17.04 -13.35 -2.44
C HIS A 155 -17.36 -14.70 -3.09
N ASN A 156 -16.70 -15.76 -2.61
CA ASN A 156 -17.32 -17.05 -2.30
C ASN A 156 -18.18 -17.70 -3.39
N THR A 157 -17.98 -17.35 -4.66
CA THR A 157 -18.72 -18.02 -5.73
C THR A 157 -18.04 -19.36 -5.88
N VAL A 158 -18.79 -20.46 -5.70
CA VAL A 158 -18.33 -21.84 -5.91
C VAL A 158 -17.48 -21.96 -7.18
N LYS A 159 -17.79 -21.16 -8.21
CA LYS A 159 -17.03 -21.01 -9.46
C LYS A 159 -15.56 -20.59 -9.31
N GLY A 160 -15.22 -19.65 -8.42
CA GLY A 160 -13.84 -19.18 -8.20
C GLY A 160 -13.00 -20.19 -7.44
N ILE A 161 -13.59 -20.86 -6.44
CA ILE A 161 -12.96 -21.96 -5.71
C ILE A 161 -12.74 -23.16 -6.65
N VAL A 162 -13.73 -23.51 -7.48
CA VAL A 162 -13.65 -24.59 -8.48
C VAL A 162 -12.64 -24.27 -9.60
N ALA A 163 -12.34 -23.00 -9.86
CA ALA A 163 -11.33 -22.56 -10.81
C ALA A 163 -9.91 -22.40 -10.21
N GLY A 164 -9.67 -22.80 -8.95
CA GLY A 164 -8.33 -22.70 -8.32
C GLY A 164 -7.90 -21.26 -7.97
N LEU A 165 -8.85 -20.33 -7.86
CA LEU A 165 -8.66 -18.91 -7.55
C LEU A 165 -8.93 -18.61 -6.06
N SER A 166 -8.57 -19.50 -5.15
CA SER A 166 -8.74 -19.28 -3.71
C SER A 166 -8.07 -17.97 -3.26
N PRO A 167 -8.69 -17.21 -2.33
CA PRO A 167 -8.09 -16.01 -1.78
C PRO A 167 -6.71 -16.29 -1.19
N VAL A 168 -5.76 -15.40 -1.44
CA VAL A 168 -4.39 -15.46 -0.90
C VAL A 168 -4.13 -14.22 -0.07
N VAL A 169 -3.59 -14.39 1.13
CA VAL A 169 -3.15 -13.27 1.97
C VAL A 169 -1.75 -12.89 1.55
N ARG A 170 -1.51 -11.60 1.29
CA ARG A 170 -0.17 -11.09 0.98
C ARG A 170 0.76 -11.24 2.19
N THR A 171 2.05 -11.41 1.93
CA THR A 171 3.04 -11.71 2.96
C THR A 171 4.25 -10.78 2.85
N PRO A 172 4.10 -9.49 3.19
CA PRO A 172 5.20 -8.52 3.21
C PRO A 172 6.45 -9.10 3.88
N GLY A 173 7.63 -8.91 3.29
CA GLY A 173 8.91 -9.40 3.82
C GLY A 173 9.09 -10.92 3.83
N ARG A 174 8.20 -11.69 3.18
CA ARG A 174 8.18 -13.17 3.20
C ARG A 174 7.94 -13.81 1.82
N TYR A 175 8.11 -13.04 0.75
CA TYR A 175 7.99 -13.55 -0.61
C TYR A 175 9.20 -14.40 -1.02
N HIS A 176 8.98 -15.29 -1.98
CA HIS A 176 10.00 -16.21 -2.48
C HIS A 176 10.23 -15.99 -3.98
N VAL A 177 11.44 -16.34 -4.42
CA VAL A 177 11.82 -16.33 -5.83
C VAL A 177 10.88 -17.23 -6.61
N VAL A 178 10.45 -16.76 -7.78
CA VAL A 178 9.65 -17.54 -8.73
C VAL A 178 10.58 -18.09 -9.82
N ASN A 179 10.37 -19.34 -10.22
CA ASN A 179 11.10 -19.94 -11.31
C ASN A 179 10.77 -19.24 -12.63
N ASP A 180 11.80 -18.82 -13.34
CA ASP A 180 11.74 -18.03 -14.56
C ASP A 180 11.09 -18.75 -15.74
N LYS A 181 11.25 -20.07 -15.82
CA LYS A 181 10.78 -20.89 -16.94
C LYS A 181 9.40 -21.50 -16.70
N THR A 182 9.08 -21.80 -15.45
CA THR A 182 7.86 -22.51 -15.08
C THR A 182 6.84 -21.63 -14.40
N GLY A 183 7.26 -20.47 -13.87
CA GLY A 183 6.38 -19.58 -13.14
C GLY A 183 5.99 -20.06 -11.74
N LEU A 184 6.58 -21.15 -11.28
CA LEU A 184 6.28 -21.74 -9.98
C LEU A 184 7.13 -21.09 -8.88
N GLY A 185 6.51 -20.78 -7.74
CA GLY A 185 7.23 -20.33 -6.55
C GLY A 185 8.27 -21.36 -6.10
N THR A 186 9.44 -20.88 -5.69
CA THR A 186 10.50 -21.70 -5.09
C THR A 186 10.50 -21.56 -3.56
N ASN A 187 11.33 -22.35 -2.87
CA ASN A 187 11.54 -22.20 -1.42
C ASN A 187 12.70 -21.23 -1.10
N ILE A 188 13.16 -20.45 -2.08
CA ILE A 188 14.25 -19.48 -1.88
C ILE A 188 13.61 -18.13 -1.55
N PRO A 189 13.83 -17.55 -0.36
CA PRO A 189 13.28 -16.25 -0.02
C PRO A 189 13.90 -15.14 -0.90
N LEU A 190 13.11 -14.14 -1.27
CA LEU A 190 13.62 -12.90 -1.85
C LEU A 190 14.52 -12.20 -0.83
N LYS A 191 15.55 -11.50 -1.31
CA LYS A 191 16.51 -10.79 -0.46
C LYS A 191 16.57 -9.32 -0.79
N ASN A 192 16.91 -8.51 0.23
CA ASN A 192 17.13 -7.06 0.09
C ASN A 192 16.01 -6.37 -0.70
N THR A 193 14.76 -6.68 -0.36
CA THR A 193 13.57 -6.12 -1.02
C THR A 193 13.32 -4.66 -0.62
N CYS A 194 13.94 -4.17 0.46
CA CYS A 194 13.77 -2.80 0.94
C CYS A 194 12.29 -2.43 1.11
N GLU A 195 11.55 -3.31 1.80
CA GLU A 195 10.13 -3.16 2.07
C GLU A 195 9.87 -2.29 3.30
N PHE A 196 8.85 -1.43 3.22
CA PHE A 196 8.41 -0.54 4.29
C PHE A 196 6.90 -0.62 4.47
N ILE A 197 6.40 -0.39 5.68
CA ILE A 197 4.96 -0.18 5.92
C ILE A 197 4.68 1.32 5.97
N HIS A 198 3.67 1.78 5.24
CA HIS A 198 3.32 3.20 5.27
C HIS A 198 2.59 3.58 6.59
N PRO A 199 2.85 4.76 7.19
CA PRO A 199 2.16 5.24 8.40
C PRO A 199 0.63 5.29 8.31
N SER A 200 0.07 5.36 7.09
CA SER A 200 -1.39 5.29 6.88
C SER A 200 -2.00 4.00 7.42
N VAL A 201 -1.26 2.88 7.42
CA VAL A 201 -1.71 1.60 8.00
C VAL A 201 -1.95 1.74 9.50
N ARG A 202 -0.94 2.21 10.22
CA ARG A 202 -1.02 2.44 11.67
C ARG A 202 -2.07 3.49 12.01
N ASN A 203 -2.12 4.61 11.28
CA ASN A 203 -3.13 5.64 11.50
C ASN A 203 -4.55 5.08 11.35
N ARG A 204 -4.77 4.24 10.33
CA ARG A 204 -6.06 3.57 10.12
C ARG A 204 -6.41 2.61 11.25
N MET A 205 -5.45 1.80 11.71
CA MET A 205 -5.67 0.89 12.85
C MET A 205 -6.01 1.65 14.14
N ASN A 206 -5.24 2.71 14.45
CA ASN A 206 -5.41 3.51 15.68
C ASN A 206 -6.72 4.30 15.67
N SER A 207 -7.11 4.84 14.51
CA SER A 207 -8.34 5.63 14.34
C SER A 207 -9.60 4.77 14.18
N ARG A 208 -9.50 3.44 14.36
CA ARG A 208 -10.59 2.48 14.14
C ARG A 208 -11.21 2.61 12.75
N GLY A 209 -10.37 2.80 11.73
CA GLY A 209 -10.80 2.86 10.34
C GLY A 209 -11.58 1.60 9.94
N ILE A 210 -12.51 1.77 9.00
CA ILE A 210 -13.32 0.66 8.47
C ILE A 210 -12.42 -0.22 7.59
N GLY A 211 -12.58 -1.54 7.72
CA GLY A 211 -11.91 -2.56 6.90
C GLY A 211 -12.36 -2.59 5.43
N THR A 212 -12.02 -3.66 4.72
CA THR A 212 -12.56 -3.95 3.38
C THR A 212 -14.08 -4.15 3.46
N GLU A 213 -14.82 -3.76 2.43
CA GLU A 213 -16.30 -3.81 2.41
C GLU A 213 -16.88 -5.23 2.35
N GLU A 214 -16.74 -5.98 3.44
CA GLU A 214 -17.53 -7.19 3.72
C GLU A 214 -18.60 -6.93 4.82
N ASP A 215 -18.55 -5.79 5.54
CA ASP A 215 -19.48 -5.47 6.65
C ASP A 215 -20.45 -4.30 6.39
N SER A 216 -20.39 -3.64 5.23
CA SER A 216 -21.13 -2.39 4.99
C SER A 216 -22.54 -2.56 4.44
N LYS A 217 -23.28 -3.62 4.80
CA LYS A 217 -24.72 -3.68 4.48
C LYS A 217 -25.58 -2.71 5.29
N HIS A 218 -25.07 -2.09 6.35
CA HIS A 218 -25.81 -1.08 7.13
C HIS A 218 -24.93 0.10 7.55
N VAL A 219 -24.68 1.04 6.64
CA VAL A 219 -24.32 2.39 7.06
C VAL A 219 -25.34 3.36 6.46
N SER A 220 -26.54 3.37 7.04
CA SER A 220 -27.52 4.43 6.80
C SER A 220 -27.08 5.73 7.49
N GLU A 221 -27.42 6.87 6.88
CA GLU A 221 -27.07 8.26 7.24
C GLU A 221 -27.29 8.67 8.72
N VAL A 222 -28.03 7.88 9.50
CA VAL A 222 -28.37 8.12 10.92
C VAL A 222 -27.22 7.71 11.89
N SER A 223 -26.26 6.89 11.46
CA SER A 223 -25.21 6.32 12.33
C SER A 223 -24.06 7.28 12.69
N HIS A 224 -23.73 8.24 11.83
CA HIS A 224 -22.63 9.18 12.09
C HIS A 224 -23.02 10.32 13.05
N LEU A 225 -24.24 10.85 12.96
CA LEU A 225 -24.78 11.84 13.90
C LEU A 225 -25.05 11.24 15.30
N LEU A 226 -25.52 9.99 15.37
CA LEU A 226 -25.71 9.29 16.65
C LEU A 226 -24.39 8.90 17.33
N ASN A 227 -23.31 8.65 16.60
CA ASN A 227 -22.01 8.29 17.19
C ASN A 227 -21.26 9.50 17.79
N ALA A 228 -21.42 10.70 17.20
CA ALA A 228 -20.93 11.95 17.78
C ALA A 228 -21.66 12.30 19.10
N ALA A 229 -22.99 12.09 19.15
CA ALA A 229 -23.78 12.28 20.37
C ALA A 229 -23.49 11.21 21.44
N LYS A 230 -23.08 9.99 21.05
CA LYS A 230 -22.83 8.87 21.98
C LYS A 230 -21.46 8.90 22.66
N GLY A 231 -20.48 9.63 22.12
CA GLY A 231 -19.20 9.92 22.80
C GLY A 231 -19.38 10.69 24.12
N LEU A 232 -20.50 11.40 24.29
CA LEU A 232 -20.87 12.10 25.53
C LEU A 232 -21.51 11.21 26.60
N VAL A 233 -21.95 9.98 26.27
CA VAL A 233 -22.82 9.15 27.16
C VAL A 233 -22.24 7.77 27.52
N GLY A 234 -21.01 7.46 27.10
CA GLY A 234 -20.24 6.35 27.66
C GLY A 234 -20.77 4.93 27.39
N VAL A 235 -21.38 4.67 26.23
CA VAL A 235 -21.82 3.31 25.82
C VAL A 235 -21.08 2.85 24.56
N ASN A 236 -20.56 1.62 24.58
CA ASN A 236 -19.64 1.06 23.59
C ASN A 236 -20.34 0.03 22.67
N TRP A 237 -20.09 0.09 21.36
CA TRP A 237 -20.51 -0.93 20.39
C TRP A 237 -19.37 -1.26 19.40
N ASN A 238 -19.20 -2.57 19.11
CA ASN A 238 -18.19 -3.18 18.25
C ASN A 238 -18.42 -2.87 16.76
N LEU A 239 -17.51 -2.10 16.14
CA LEU A 239 -17.30 -2.04 14.69
C LEU A 239 -15.98 -2.77 14.40
N ASN A 240 -15.96 -3.65 13.38
CA ASN A 240 -14.77 -4.42 13.02
C ASN A 240 -13.60 -3.48 12.70
N LYS A 241 -12.66 -3.39 13.63
CA LYS A 241 -11.48 -2.52 13.53
C LYS A 241 -10.65 -2.98 12.35
N TYR A 242 -10.19 -2.05 11.50
CA TYR A 242 -9.24 -2.40 10.45
C TYR A 242 -8.04 -3.16 11.03
N SER A 243 -7.82 -4.34 10.47
CA SER A 243 -6.67 -5.19 10.71
C SER A 243 -6.37 -5.89 9.40
N SER A 244 -5.14 -5.77 8.91
CA SER A 244 -4.75 -6.47 7.70
C SER A 244 -4.28 -7.88 8.03
N ALA A 245 -4.85 -8.88 7.36
CA ALA A 245 -4.42 -10.26 7.50
C ALA A 245 -2.94 -10.45 7.10
N ALA A 246 -2.41 -9.59 6.22
CA ALA A 246 -1.01 -9.58 5.81
C ALA A 246 -0.05 -9.27 6.97
N LEU A 247 -0.51 -8.51 7.96
CA LEU A 247 0.29 -8.10 9.12
C LEU A 247 0.02 -8.94 10.37
N LYS A 248 -0.75 -10.03 10.29
CA LYS A 248 -1.11 -10.87 11.45
C LYS A 248 0.09 -11.42 12.23
N ASN A 249 1.19 -11.69 11.52
CA ASN A 249 2.43 -12.22 12.08
C ASN A 249 3.38 -11.12 12.59
N TYR A 250 2.96 -9.86 12.55
CA TYR A 250 3.74 -8.71 13.02
C TYR A 250 3.10 -8.10 14.26
N GLU A 251 3.94 -7.51 15.11
CA GLU A 251 3.56 -6.66 16.23
C GLU A 251 4.17 -5.27 16.03
N LEU A 252 3.41 -4.23 16.31
CA LEU A 252 3.90 -2.86 16.21
C LEU A 252 4.77 -2.55 17.44
N VAL A 253 6.01 -2.13 17.19
CA VAL A 253 6.96 -1.72 18.23
C VAL A 253 7.46 -0.33 17.92
N GLU A 254 7.21 0.60 18.84
CA GLU A 254 7.83 1.93 18.79
C GLU A 254 9.22 1.82 19.42
N SER A 255 10.28 2.08 18.64
CA SER A 255 11.63 2.07 19.21
C SER A 255 11.85 3.32 20.05
N VAL A 256 12.09 3.13 21.36
CA VAL A 256 12.59 4.19 22.24
C VAL A 256 14.06 4.36 21.90
N GLY A 257 14.45 5.52 21.38
CA GLY A 257 15.83 5.78 20.96
C GLY A 257 16.83 5.48 22.08
N VAL A 258 17.70 4.48 21.86
CA VAL A 258 18.84 4.22 22.73
C VAL A 258 20.07 4.81 22.06
N GLN A 259 20.66 5.82 22.69
CA GLN A 259 21.95 6.38 22.32
C GLN A 259 23.04 5.33 22.55
N ASN A 260 23.69 4.88 21.47
CA ASN A 260 25.10 4.50 21.46
C ASN A 260 25.62 4.46 20.02
N GLY A 261 26.19 5.58 19.57
CA GLY A 261 27.31 5.60 18.63
C GLY A 261 27.07 5.42 17.14
N THR A 262 25.85 5.18 16.66
CA THR A 262 25.50 5.31 15.23
C THR A 262 24.16 6.00 15.09
N THR A 263 24.12 7.08 14.32
CA THR A 263 22.93 7.89 14.08
C THR A 263 21.82 7.06 13.41
N GLY A 264 20.79 6.71 14.17
CA GLY A 264 19.51 6.24 13.66
C GLY A 264 18.40 6.87 14.50
N ALA A 265 17.58 7.73 13.89
CA ALA A 265 16.39 8.27 14.54
C ALA A 265 15.50 7.11 14.99
N GLY A 266 14.95 7.18 16.22
CA GLY A 266 14.01 6.19 16.71
C GLY A 266 12.79 6.12 15.78
N GLY A 267 12.58 4.97 15.13
CA GLY A 267 11.52 4.72 14.18
C GLY A 267 10.49 3.71 14.69
N VAL A 268 9.32 3.69 14.07
CA VAL A 268 8.30 2.65 14.30
C VAL A 268 8.66 1.43 13.45
N VAL A 269 8.60 0.23 14.04
CA VAL A 269 8.91 -1.02 13.34
C VAL A 269 7.81 -2.05 13.58
N TRP A 270 7.43 -2.77 12.53
CA TRP A 270 6.58 -3.95 12.59
C TRP A 270 7.47 -5.17 12.84
N LYS A 271 7.63 -5.55 14.10
CA LYS A 271 8.48 -6.67 14.50
C LYS A 271 7.77 -7.99 14.22
N ALA A 272 8.48 -8.96 13.64
CA ALA A 272 7.89 -10.26 13.36
C ALA A 272 7.77 -11.11 14.64
N LYS A 273 6.62 -11.75 14.84
CA LYS A 273 6.32 -12.61 15.99
C LYS A 273 7.03 -13.96 15.91
N ASP A 274 7.40 -14.38 14.70
CA ASP A 274 8.09 -15.64 14.42
C ASP A 274 9.63 -15.53 14.55
N GLY A 275 10.15 -14.37 14.98
CA GLY A 275 11.57 -14.11 15.11
C GLY A 275 12.29 -13.84 13.79
N GLY A 276 11.59 -13.79 12.65
CA GLY A 276 12.18 -13.36 11.38
C GLY A 276 12.35 -11.84 11.30
N GLU A 277 12.79 -11.36 10.13
CA GLU A 277 13.00 -9.92 9.92
C GLU A 277 11.70 -9.14 10.03
N GLY A 278 11.77 -7.99 10.71
CA GLY A 278 10.68 -7.03 10.83
C GLY A 278 10.62 -6.08 9.62
N LEU A 279 9.55 -5.30 9.54
CA LEU A 279 9.35 -4.31 8.50
C LEU A 279 9.39 -2.90 9.11
N PRO A 280 10.31 -2.02 8.70
CA PRO A 280 10.31 -0.64 9.17
C PRO A 280 9.05 0.09 8.69
N GLU A 281 8.54 1.03 9.50
CA GLU A 281 7.58 2.01 9.04
C GLU A 281 8.32 3.09 8.23
N GLU A 282 7.72 3.54 7.13
CA GLU A 282 8.25 4.61 6.30
C GLU A 282 8.10 5.98 6.99
N GLU A 283 9.01 6.91 6.72
CA GLU A 283 8.84 8.30 7.14
C GLU A 283 7.99 9.07 6.11
N LEU A 284 7.09 9.94 6.58
CA LEU A 284 6.30 10.79 5.68
C LEU A 284 7.21 11.82 5.01
N GLY A 285 7.17 11.87 3.69
CA GLY A 285 7.89 12.89 2.94
C GLY A 285 7.22 14.27 3.00
N ARG A 286 7.89 15.28 2.43
CA ARG A 286 7.47 16.69 2.44
C ARG A 286 6.07 16.90 1.86
N THR A 287 5.79 16.32 0.70
CA THR A 287 4.49 16.47 0.03
C THR A 287 3.37 15.77 0.80
N GLU A 288 3.66 14.61 1.40
CA GLU A 288 2.72 13.90 2.26
C GLU A 288 2.37 14.70 3.51
N ILE A 289 3.38 15.25 4.21
CA ILE A 289 3.18 16.10 5.39
C ILE A 289 2.34 17.33 5.03
N ARG A 290 2.59 17.96 3.87
CA ARG A 290 1.83 19.12 3.39
C ARG A 290 0.34 18.77 3.20
N LEU A 291 0.05 17.69 2.49
CA LEU A 291 -1.31 17.24 2.22
C LEU A 291 -2.04 16.73 3.48
N LEU A 292 -1.31 16.09 4.39
CA LEU A 292 -1.81 15.72 5.72
C LEU A 292 -2.23 16.95 6.52
N LYS A 293 -1.37 17.96 6.63
CA LYS A 293 -1.69 19.23 7.31
C LYS A 293 -2.93 19.88 6.70
N ARG A 294 -2.99 19.97 5.37
CA ARG A 294 -4.17 20.48 4.66
C ARG A 294 -5.44 19.68 4.99
N SER A 295 -5.36 18.35 5.04
CA SER A 295 -6.50 17.49 5.42
C SER A 295 -7.00 17.78 6.84
N VAL A 296 -6.08 17.96 7.79
CA VAL A 296 -6.39 18.25 9.19
C VAL A 296 -7.01 19.64 9.32
N ASP A 297 -6.44 20.65 8.65
CA ASP A 297 -6.95 22.02 8.67
C ASP A 297 -8.36 22.11 8.09
N MET A 298 -8.68 21.34 7.03
CA MET A 298 -10.04 21.27 6.49
C MET A 298 -11.01 20.59 7.45
N ALA A 299 -10.61 19.48 8.07
CA ALA A 299 -11.45 18.77 9.03
C ALA A 299 -11.81 19.62 10.26
N SER A 300 -10.93 20.53 10.67
CA SER A 300 -11.20 21.46 11.79
C SER A 300 -12.20 22.58 11.48
N LYS A 301 -12.54 22.80 10.20
CA LYS A 301 -13.44 23.87 9.75
C LYS A 301 -14.87 23.38 9.46
N LEU A 302 -15.09 22.07 9.53
CA LEU A 302 -16.38 21.39 9.30
C LEU A 302 -17.04 21.06 10.65
#